data_AF-A0A2V9LJ32-F1
#
_entry.id   AF-A0A2V9LJ32-F1
#
_cell.length_a   1.000
_cell.length_b   1.000
_cell.length_c   1.000
_cell.angle_alpha   90.00
_cell.angle_beta   90.00
_cell.angle_gamma   90.00
#
_symmetry.space_group_name_H-M   'P 1'
#
loop_
_entity.id
_entity.type
_entity.pdbx_description
1 polymer ?
#
loop_
_entity_poly.entity_id
_entity_poly.type
_entity_poly.pdbx_seq_one_letter_code
_entity_poly.pdbx_strand_id
1 'polypeptide(L)'
;MAGGGNAAMPGMKTVVLSRTLRRSDYPEVTIVAEKPEDTLAALLAKPGKDIWLFVGGLLFRSLLEAGLVDTVEVAVMPFLLGGGIPLLPPPARRAKLKLVGNKVFRTGIVSLEYGIDYGHSEPDR
;
A
#
# COMPACT_ATOMS: atom_id res chain seq x y z
N MET A 1 12.33 -5.17 -15.56
CA MET A 1 11.16 -5.78 -16.22
C MET A 1 9.93 -5.37 -15.43
N ALA A 2 9.23 -4.31 -15.84
CA ALA A 2 7.96 -3.94 -15.25
C ALA A 2 6.92 -4.97 -15.74
N GLY A 3 6.41 -5.81 -14.83
CA GLY A 3 5.38 -6.77 -15.15
C GLY A 3 4.11 -6.04 -15.59
N GLY A 4 3.71 -6.27 -16.84
CA GLY A 4 2.43 -5.82 -17.39
C GLY A 4 1.29 -6.54 -16.70
N GLY A 5 0.84 -6.00 -15.57
CA GLY A 5 -0.48 -6.27 -15.02
C GLY A 5 -1.40 -5.14 -15.47
N ASN A 6 -2.55 -5.49 -16.04
CA ASN A 6 -3.59 -4.52 -16.38
C ASN A 6 -3.94 -3.74 -15.09
N ALA A 7 -3.48 -2.49 -14.96
CA ALA A 7 -3.54 -1.74 -13.71
C ALA A 7 -4.97 -1.32 -13.34
N ALA A 8 -5.92 -1.45 -14.26
CA ALA A 8 -7.32 -1.11 -14.05
C ALA A 8 -8.06 -2.28 -13.40
N MET A 9 -8.42 -2.13 -12.13
CA MET A 9 -9.41 -2.99 -11.49
C MET A 9 -10.81 -2.45 -11.85
N PRO A 10 -11.70 -3.23 -12.49
CA PRO A 10 -13.02 -2.75 -12.89
C PRO A 10 -13.78 -2.16 -11.70
N GLY A 11 -14.27 -0.92 -11.84
CA GLY A 11 -15.02 -0.21 -10.80
C GLY A 11 -14.16 0.51 -9.75
N MET A 12 -12.83 0.47 -9.86
CA MET A 12 -11.92 1.28 -9.03
C MET A 12 -11.22 2.35 -9.86
N LYS A 13 -10.99 3.51 -9.25
CA LYS A 13 -10.17 4.57 -9.83
C LYS A 13 -8.69 4.26 -9.57
N THR A 14 -7.95 3.86 -10.60
CA THR A 14 -6.51 3.57 -10.48
C THR A 14 -5.65 4.82 -10.65
N VAL A 15 -4.73 5.03 -9.71
CA VAL A 15 -3.69 6.07 -9.75
C VAL A 15 -2.32 5.39 -9.71
N VAL A 16 -1.43 5.75 -10.65
CA VAL A 16 -0.09 5.18 -10.78
C VAL A 16 0.95 6.27 -10.59
N LEU A 17 1.79 6.13 -9.57
CA LEU A 17 2.91 7.02 -9.32
C LEU A 17 4.11 6.50 -10.12
N SER A 18 4.47 7.18 -11.22
CA SER A 18 5.57 6.78 -12.09
C SER A 18 6.19 7.97 -12.81
N ARG A 19 7.53 8.01 -12.82
CA ARG A 19 8.33 9.04 -13.52
C ARG A 19 8.62 8.68 -14.98
N THR A 20 8.39 7.43 -15.38
CA THR A 20 8.79 6.92 -16.70
C THR A 20 7.62 6.57 -17.60
N LEU A 21 6.43 6.36 -17.04
CA LEU A 21 5.23 6.08 -17.83
C LEU A 21 4.63 7.39 -18.36
N ARG A 22 4.20 7.37 -19.61
CA ARG A 22 3.51 8.51 -20.24
C ARG A 22 2.01 8.32 -20.14
N ARG A 23 1.32 9.40 -19.80
CA ARG A 23 -0.15 9.42 -19.69
C ARG A 23 -0.86 9.04 -20.99
N SER A 24 -0.30 9.39 -22.14
CA SER A 24 -0.82 9.04 -23.47
C SER A 24 -0.99 7.54 -23.68
N ASP A 25 -0.14 6.75 -23.04
CA ASP A 25 -0.04 5.31 -23.27
C ASP A 25 -1.07 4.54 -22.42
N TYR A 26 -1.70 5.22 -21.43
CA TYR A 26 -2.65 4.62 -20.49
C TYR A 26 -3.81 5.59 -20.16
N PRO A 27 -4.79 5.76 -21.06
CA PRO A 27 -5.88 6.74 -20.89
C PRO A 27 -6.83 6.42 -19.72
N GLU A 28 -6.94 5.14 -19.37
CA GLU A 28 -7.83 4.61 -18.32
C GLU A 28 -7.29 4.82 -16.89
N VAL A 29 -6.01 5.24 -16.73
CA VAL A 29 -5.36 5.39 -15.42
C VAL A 29 -4.80 6.80 -15.24
N THR A 30 -4.79 7.29 -14.01
CA THR A 30 -4.16 8.57 -13.70
C THR A 30 -2.69 8.35 -13.40
N ILE A 31 -1.79 8.77 -14.30
CA ILE A 31 -0.34 8.74 -14.06
C ILE A 31 0.10 10.04 -13.39
N VAL A 32 0.83 9.92 -12.29
CA VAL A 32 1.38 11.02 -11.49
C VAL A 32 2.89 10.86 -11.44
N ALA A 33 3.62 11.77 -12.07
CA ALA A 33 5.07 11.72 -12.13
C ALA A 33 5.76 12.58 -11.06
N GLU A 34 5.13 13.68 -10.67
CA GLU A 34 5.69 14.69 -9.79
C GLU A 34 4.75 14.95 -8.60
N LYS A 35 5.33 15.32 -7.46
CA LYS A 35 4.64 15.61 -6.20
C LYS A 35 3.56 14.58 -5.82
N PRO A 36 3.94 13.31 -5.66
CA PRO A 36 3.02 12.26 -5.25
C PRO A 36 2.27 12.59 -3.94
N GLU A 37 2.92 13.34 -3.04
CA GLU A 37 2.36 13.85 -1.79
C GLU A 37 1.15 14.77 -1.98
N ASP A 38 1.22 15.74 -2.90
CA ASP A 38 0.10 16.66 -3.18
C ASP A 38 -1.09 15.90 -3.76
N THR A 39 -0.81 14.97 -4.67
CA THR A 39 -1.87 14.14 -5.26
C THR A 39 -2.51 13.24 -4.21
N LEU A 40 -1.71 12.63 -3.33
CA LEU A 40 -2.23 11.82 -2.24
C LEU A 40 -3.06 12.65 -1.27
N ALA A 41 -2.58 13.83 -0.86
CA ALA A 41 -3.32 14.73 0.02
C ALA A 41 -4.67 15.12 -0.61
N ALA A 42 -4.69 15.41 -1.92
CA ALA A 42 -5.91 15.71 -2.65
C ALA A 42 -6.85 14.49 -2.82
N LEU A 43 -6.31 13.26 -2.79
CA LEU A 43 -7.13 12.05 -2.78
C LEU A 43 -7.72 11.79 -1.40
N LEU A 44 -6.91 11.91 -0.34
CA LEU A 44 -7.33 11.74 1.05
C LEU A 44 -8.35 12.82 1.48
N ALA A 45 -8.26 14.04 0.93
CA ALA A 45 -9.20 15.12 1.23
C ALA A 45 -10.57 14.97 0.57
N LYS A 46 -10.72 14.06 -0.41
CA LYS A 46 -12.00 13.87 -1.10
C LYS A 46 -12.89 12.92 -0.30
N PRO A 47 -14.19 13.25 -0.13
CA PRO A 47 -15.14 12.28 0.39
C PRO A 47 -15.19 11.09 -0.57
N GLY A 48 -15.00 9.88 -0.06
CA GLY A 48 -14.80 8.71 -0.90
C GLY A 48 -14.69 7.40 -0.11
N LYS A 49 -14.37 6.34 -0.85
CA LYS A 49 -14.06 5.01 -0.32
C LYS A 49 -12.58 4.91 0.04
N ASP A 50 -12.21 3.84 0.72
CA ASP A 50 -10.83 3.55 1.10
C ASP A 50 -9.86 3.54 -0.10
N ILE A 51 -8.62 3.95 0.16
CA ILE A 51 -7.54 3.94 -0.84
C ILE A 51 -6.68 2.70 -0.62
N TRP A 52 -6.65 1.81 -1.61
CA TRP A 52 -5.82 0.61 -1.54
C TRP A 52 -4.47 0.80 -2.24
N LEU A 53 -3.39 0.66 -1.49
CA LEU A 53 -2.04 0.63 -2.03
C LEU A 53 -1.69 -0.80 -2.47
N PHE A 54 -1.69 -1.04 -3.79
CA PHE A 54 -1.52 -2.40 -4.31
C PHE A 54 -0.05 -2.88 -4.35
N VAL A 55 0.90 -2.02 -4.74
CA VAL A 55 2.32 -2.41 -4.91
C VAL A 55 3.26 -1.25 -4.60
N GLY A 56 4.43 -1.58 -4.03
CA GLY A 56 5.62 -0.72 -3.98
C GLY A 56 6.09 -0.45 -2.56
N GLY A 57 7.08 -1.22 -2.09
CA GLY A 57 7.60 -1.11 -0.72
C GLY A 57 8.17 0.27 -0.37
N LEU A 58 8.75 0.99 -1.35
CA LEU A 58 9.25 2.35 -1.15
C LEU A 58 8.11 3.34 -0.87
N LEU A 59 7.02 3.26 -1.64
CA LEU A 59 5.86 4.11 -1.44
C LEU A 59 5.16 3.75 -0.13
N PHE A 60 4.94 2.46 0.12
CA PHE A 60 4.39 1.98 1.38
C PHE A 60 5.18 2.52 2.58
N ARG A 61 6.51 2.43 2.54
CA ARG A 61 7.37 3.00 3.58
C ARG A 61 7.11 4.49 3.78
N SER A 62 7.12 5.29 2.72
CA SER A 62 6.91 6.74 2.83
C SER A 62 5.56 7.09 3.45
N LEU A 63 4.49 6.36 3.11
CA LEU A 63 3.16 6.57 3.69
C LEU A 63 3.11 6.15 5.16
N LEU A 64 3.73 5.02 5.48
CA LEU A 64 3.81 4.51 6.84
C LEU A 64 4.56 5.50 7.75
N GLU A 65 5.66 6.08 7.27
CA GLU A 65 6.45 7.09 7.98
C GLU A 65 5.70 8.42 8.15
N ALA A 66 4.86 8.78 7.17
CA ALA A 66 4.00 9.96 7.23
C ALA A 66 2.77 9.78 8.14
N GLY A 67 2.54 8.58 8.70
CA GLY A 67 1.37 8.32 9.54
C GLY A 67 0.05 8.18 8.78
N LEU A 68 0.12 7.86 7.48
CA LEU A 68 -1.03 7.85 6.55
C LEU A 68 -1.55 6.43 6.26
N VAL A 69 -1.14 5.43 7.05
CA VAL A 69 -1.53 4.02 6.84
C VAL A 69 -2.34 3.55 8.02
N ASP A 70 -3.62 3.26 7.79
CA ASP A 70 -4.51 2.74 8.84
C ASP A 70 -4.38 1.22 8.99
N THR A 71 -4.38 0.50 7.87
CA THR A 71 -4.38 -0.96 7.82
C THR A 71 -3.27 -1.52 6.92
N VAL A 72 -2.78 -2.71 7.28
CA VAL A 72 -1.83 -3.50 6.51
C VAL A 72 -2.40 -4.89 6.30
N GLU A 73 -2.73 -5.20 5.06
CA GLU A 73 -3.16 -6.52 4.64
C GLU A 73 -1.99 -7.30 4.02
N VAL A 74 -1.69 -8.48 4.57
CA VAL A 74 -0.59 -9.34 4.10
C VAL A 74 -1.12 -10.74 3.82
N ALA A 75 -0.76 -11.28 2.66
CA ALA A 75 -0.95 -12.70 2.35
C ALA A 75 0.38 -13.45 2.56
N VAL A 76 0.38 -14.38 3.50
CA VAL A 76 1.49 -15.32 3.70
C VAL A 76 1.29 -16.49 2.74
N MET A 77 2.21 -16.60 1.79
CA MET A 77 2.24 -17.68 0.81
C MET A 77 3.01 -18.88 1.38
N PRO A 78 2.59 -20.13 1.13
CA PRO A 78 3.24 -21.33 1.67
C PRO A 78 4.54 -21.69 0.90
N PHE A 79 5.42 -20.72 0.68
CA PHE A 79 6.68 -20.88 -0.06
C PHE A 79 7.82 -20.13 0.65
N LEU A 80 9.01 -20.74 0.63
CA LEU A 80 10.25 -20.09 1.07
C LEU A 80 11.02 -19.60 -0.15
N LEU A 81 11.13 -18.28 -0.32
CA LEU A 81 11.71 -17.69 -1.53
C LEU A 81 13.25 -17.63 -1.52
N GLY A 82 13.90 -17.73 -0.36
CA GLY A 82 15.35 -17.63 -0.22
C GLY A 82 15.95 -16.22 -0.42
N GLY A 83 15.17 -15.28 -0.95
CA GLY A 83 15.55 -13.88 -1.13
C GLY A 83 14.47 -13.09 -1.87
N GLY A 84 14.59 -11.77 -1.97
CA GLY A 84 13.64 -10.95 -2.72
C GLY A 84 13.55 -9.51 -2.25
N ILE A 85 12.54 -8.81 -2.75
CA ILE A 85 12.23 -7.43 -2.36
C ILE A 85 11.45 -7.48 -1.03
N PRO A 86 11.96 -6.88 0.06
CA PRO A 86 11.23 -6.84 1.33
C PRO A 86 9.98 -5.96 1.21
N LEU A 87 8.92 -6.35 1.93
CA LEU A 87 7.67 -5.57 2.02
C LEU A 87 7.92 -4.14 2.51
N LEU A 88 8.74 -4.02 3.56
CA LEU A 88 9.18 -2.76 4.13
C LEU A 88 10.72 -2.64 3.94
N PRO A 89 11.19 -1.97 2.87
CA PRO A 89 12.61 -1.88 2.58
C PRO A 89 13.34 -0.94 3.55
N PRO A 90 14.59 -1.27 3.97
CA PRO A 90 15.38 -0.40 4.83
C PRO A 90 15.90 0.85 4.10
N PRO A 91 16.26 1.92 4.83
CA PRO A 91 15.95 2.13 6.25
C PRO A 91 14.43 2.31 6.43
N ALA A 92 13.87 1.88 7.56
CA ALA A 92 12.47 2.09 7.87
C ALA A 92 12.26 2.14 9.39
N ARG A 93 11.32 2.98 9.85
CA ARG A 93 10.92 3.00 11.26
C ARG A 93 10.15 1.73 11.62
N ARG A 94 10.41 1.18 12.81
CA ARG A 94 9.60 0.09 13.38
C ARG A 94 8.17 0.57 13.63
N ALA A 95 7.20 -0.10 13.01
CA ALA A 95 5.78 0.07 13.29
C ALA A 95 5.28 -1.09 14.16
N LYS A 96 4.40 -0.79 15.12
CA LYS A 96 3.71 -1.81 15.91
C LYS A 96 2.39 -2.13 15.23
N LEU A 97 2.09 -3.41 15.09
CA LEU A 97 0.89 -3.89 14.41
C LEU A 97 -0.03 -4.59 15.41
N LYS A 98 -1.33 -4.42 15.24
CA LYS A 98 -2.37 -5.15 15.98
C LYS A 98 -3.16 -6.00 15.00
N LEU A 99 -3.21 -7.32 15.21
CA LEU A 99 -4.02 -8.19 14.37
C LEU A 99 -5.50 -7.87 14.59
N VAL A 100 -6.20 -7.55 13.51
CA VAL A 100 -7.65 -7.23 13.53
C VAL A 100 -8.47 -8.24 12.74
N GLY A 101 -7.87 -8.95 11.80
CA GLY A 101 -8.52 -9.98 11.01
C GLY A 101 -7.55 -11.04 10.52
N ASN A 102 -8.04 -12.26 10.29
CA ASN A 102 -7.29 -13.29 9.59
C ASN A 102 -8.21 -14.28 8.88
N LYS A 103 -7.71 -14.89 7.81
CA LYS A 103 -8.39 -15.94 7.06
C LYS A 103 -7.39 -16.95 6.53
N VAL A 104 -7.64 -18.23 6.83
CA VAL A 104 -6.89 -19.35 6.27
C VAL A 104 -7.65 -19.92 5.08
N PHE A 105 -7.01 -19.98 3.92
CA PHE A 105 -7.57 -20.57 2.72
C PHE A 105 -7.21 -22.05 2.61
N ARG A 106 -8.05 -22.83 1.92
CA ARG A 106 -7.78 -24.26 1.63
C ARG A 106 -6.48 -24.49 0.85
N THR A 107 -5.98 -23.47 0.17
CA THR A 107 -4.70 -23.47 -0.54
C THR A 107 -3.47 -23.39 0.38
N GLY A 108 -3.66 -23.18 1.69
CA GLY A 108 -2.59 -22.96 2.65
C GLY A 108 -2.14 -21.50 2.75
N ILE A 109 -2.72 -20.59 1.95
CA ILE A 109 -2.49 -19.14 2.07
C ILE A 109 -3.16 -18.63 3.34
N VAL A 110 -2.48 -17.75 4.07
CA VAL A 110 -3.04 -17.04 5.21
C VAL A 110 -3.10 -15.56 4.89
N SER A 111 -4.31 -14.99 4.86
CA SER A 111 -4.50 -13.55 4.80
C SER A 111 -4.60 -13.01 6.22
N LEU A 112 -3.86 -11.95 6.49
CA LEU A 112 -3.76 -11.27 7.77
C LEU A 112 -4.08 -9.80 7.56
N GLU A 113 -4.91 -9.24 8.42
CA GLU A 113 -5.24 -7.83 8.44
C GLU A 113 -4.78 -7.25 9.77
N TYR A 114 -3.95 -6.22 9.69
CA TYR A 114 -3.39 -5.53 10.83
C TYR A 114 -3.79 -4.06 10.84
N GLY A 115 -4.17 -3.53 12.00
CA GLY A 115 -4.17 -2.09 12.22
C GLY A 115 -2.77 -1.60 12.64
N ILE A 116 -2.40 -0.38 12.25
CA ILE A 116 -1.18 0.26 12.74
C ILE A 116 -1.42 0.86 14.14
N ASP A 117 -0.53 0.55 15.08
CA ASP A 117 -0.43 1.23 16.37
C ASP A 117 0.67 2.28 16.29
N TYR A 118 0.28 3.53 16.03
CA TYR A 118 1.19 4.68 15.99
C TYR A 118 1.66 5.12 17.38
N GLY A 119 1.15 4.50 18.46
CA GLY A 119 1.51 4.85 19.83
C GLY A 119 1.13 6.29 20.15
N HIS A 120 -0.13 6.68 19.89
CA HIS A 120 -0.68 7.84 20.58
C HIS A 120 -0.52 7.56 22.07
N SER A 121 0.38 8.29 22.70
CA SER A 121 0.31 8.51 24.13
C SER A 121 -1.08 9.08 24.36
N GLU A 122 -1.97 8.29 24.95
CA GLU A 122 -3.06 8.88 25.73
C GLU A 122 -2.41 9.94 26.63
N PRO A 123 -2.81 11.22 26.56
CA PRO A 123 -2.52 12.11 27.65
C PRO A 123 -3.30 11.56 28.84
N ASP A 124 -2.58 10.95 29.77
CA ASP A 124 -3.04 10.54 31.10
C ASP A 124 -4.05 11.55 31.68
N ARG A 125 -5.35 11.23 31.62
CA ARG A 125 -6.45 11.77 32.45
C ARG A 125 -7.68 10.86 32.42
#